data_AF-S8CBL2-F1
#
_entry.id   AF-S8CBL2-F1
#
_cell.length_a   1.000
_cell.length_b   1.000
_cell.length_c   1.000
_cell.angle_alpha   90.00
_cell.angle_beta   90.00
_cell.angle_gamma   90.00
#
_symmetry.space_group_name_H-M   'P 1'
#
loop_
_entity.id
_entity.type
_entity.pdbx_description
1 polymer ?
#
loop_
_entity_poly.entity_id
_entity_poly.type
_entity_poly.pdbx_seq_one_letter_code
_entity_poly.pdbx_strand_id
1 'polypeptide(L)'
;SENKRNLAVYSLEYKSIRGDGNCLFSAVAEQIGISHTPTSIRIIAIDYMRNHTAEFEEFIPNFNKQVFDQRLVNMSNDGVWGDMYEIYALAEYFQRPIVIVHDDIKRNHIIFNQNAQELPIFLYYTMGLHYDAL
;
A
#
# COMPACT_ATOMS: atom_id res chain seq x y z
N SER A 1 -5.54 -17.66 -16.19
CA SER A 1 -4.19 -17.06 -16.31
C SER A 1 -3.38 -17.47 -15.11
N GLU A 2 -2.06 -17.56 -15.26
CA GLU A 2 -1.08 -17.91 -14.21
C GLU A 2 -1.25 -17.07 -12.93
N ASN A 3 -1.61 -15.80 -13.10
CA ASN A 3 -2.03 -14.87 -12.05
C ASN A 3 -3.13 -15.40 -11.11
N LYS A 4 -4.17 -16.09 -11.62
CA LYS A 4 -5.23 -16.68 -10.77
C LYS A 4 -4.76 -17.91 -9.99
N ARG A 5 -3.72 -18.62 -10.48
CA ARG A 5 -3.16 -19.80 -9.80
C ARG A 5 -2.34 -19.40 -8.59
N ASN A 6 -1.60 -18.29 -8.66
CA ASN A 6 -0.80 -17.79 -7.53
C ASN A 6 -1.67 -17.34 -6.34
N LEU A 7 -2.80 -16.68 -6.59
CA LEU A 7 -3.73 -16.26 -5.53
C LEU A 7 -4.46 -17.44 -4.87
N ALA A 8 -4.73 -18.52 -5.61
CA ALA A 8 -5.39 -19.71 -5.10
C ALA A 8 -4.53 -20.49 -4.07
N VAL A 9 -3.20 -20.38 -4.16
CA VAL A 9 -2.26 -20.99 -3.19
C VAL A 9 -2.36 -20.34 -1.81
N TYR A 10 -2.73 -19.06 -1.75
CA TYR A 10 -2.83 -18.32 -0.50
C TYR A 10 -4.23 -18.38 0.14
N SER A 11 -5.20 -19.06 -0.49
CA SER A 11 -6.59 -19.15 0.00
C SER A 11 -7.18 -17.79 0.42
N LEU A 12 -6.96 -16.77 -0.41
CA LEU A 12 -7.36 -15.39 -0.16
C LEU A 12 -8.89 -15.24 -0.06
N GLU A 13 -9.34 -14.44 0.90
CA GLU A 13 -10.75 -14.13 1.14
C GLU A 13 -10.98 -12.63 1.00
N TYR A 14 -11.84 -12.25 0.05
CA TYR A 14 -12.18 -10.84 -0.14
C TYR A 14 -12.84 -10.26 1.11
N LYS A 15 -12.29 -9.15 1.59
CA LYS A 15 -12.86 -8.36 2.69
C LYS A 15 -13.03 -6.91 2.28
N SER A 16 -14.30 -6.50 2.22
CA SER A 16 -14.68 -5.13 1.87
C SER A 16 -14.20 -4.13 2.93
N ILE A 17 -13.62 -3.02 2.47
CA ILE A 17 -13.13 -1.92 3.27
C ILE A 17 -14.02 -0.69 3.08
N ARG A 18 -14.12 0.15 4.10
CA ARG A 18 -14.90 1.39 4.02
C ARG A 18 -14.20 2.41 3.12
N GLY A 19 -14.95 3.02 2.20
CA GLY A 19 -14.51 4.13 1.35
C GLY A 19 -14.54 5.49 2.05
N ASP A 20 -13.78 5.68 3.12
CA ASP A 20 -13.67 6.95 3.86
C ASP A 20 -12.33 7.68 3.62
N GLY A 21 -11.56 7.22 2.64
CA GLY A 21 -10.24 7.74 2.30
C GLY A 21 -9.09 7.13 3.10
N ASN A 22 -9.38 6.26 4.08
CA ASN A 22 -8.38 5.44 4.77
C ASN A 22 -8.19 4.05 4.13
N CYS A 23 -8.83 3.78 2.99
CA CYS A 23 -8.96 2.43 2.43
C CYS A 23 -7.63 1.67 2.29
N LEU A 24 -6.57 2.30 1.78
CA LEU A 24 -5.24 1.69 1.71
C LEU A 24 -4.76 1.22 3.10
N PHE A 25 -4.78 2.12 4.07
CA PHE A 25 -4.27 1.85 5.41
C PHE A 25 -5.12 0.83 6.16
N SER A 26 -6.43 0.86 5.95
CA SER A 26 -7.37 -0.13 6.50
C SER A 26 -7.15 -1.51 5.90
N ALA A 27 -6.99 -1.61 4.57
CA ALA A 27 -6.72 -2.88 3.90
C ALA A 27 -5.39 -3.50 4.36
N VAL A 28 -4.34 -2.68 4.51
CA VAL A 28 -3.05 -3.13 5.04
C VAL A 28 -3.16 -3.56 6.51
N ALA A 29 -3.85 -2.79 7.36
CA ALA A 29 -4.04 -3.15 8.77
C ALA A 29 -4.73 -4.51 8.93
N GLU A 30 -5.74 -4.82 8.11
CA GLU A 30 -6.43 -6.10 8.10
C GLU A 30 -5.51 -7.29 7.77
N GLN A 31 -4.50 -7.07 6.91
CA GLN A 31 -3.54 -8.10 6.48
C GLN A 31 -2.38 -8.33 7.47
N ILE A 32 -2.07 -7.32 8.28
CA ILE A 32 -0.99 -7.39 9.27
C ILE A 32 -1.53 -7.87 10.62
N GLY A 33 -2.79 -7.60 10.93
CA GLY A 33 -3.49 -8.12 12.09
C GLY A 33 -3.70 -7.09 13.21
N ILE A 34 -4.20 -7.58 14.35
CA ILE A 34 -4.82 -6.78 15.42
C ILE A 34 -3.92 -5.75 16.11
N SER A 35 -2.60 -5.82 15.93
CA SER A 35 -1.66 -4.87 16.53
C SER A 35 -1.60 -3.53 15.80
N HIS A 36 -2.20 -3.42 14.61
CA HIS A 36 -2.16 -2.22 13.80
C HIS A 36 -3.55 -1.68 13.51
N THR A 37 -3.68 -0.36 13.68
CA THR A 37 -4.85 0.41 13.24
C THR A 37 -4.54 1.12 11.92
N PRO A 38 -5.55 1.51 11.11
CA PRO A 38 -5.33 2.30 9.90
C PRO A 38 -4.50 3.57 10.18
N THR A 39 -4.76 4.23 11.31
CA THR A 39 -3.97 5.39 11.77
C THR A 39 -2.50 5.04 12.00
N SER A 40 -2.22 3.90 12.65
CA SER A 40 -0.84 3.47 12.88
C SER A 40 -0.09 3.14 11.58
N ILE A 41 -0.76 2.48 10.62
CA ILE A 41 -0.20 2.18 9.30
C ILE A 41 0.11 3.47 8.55
N ARG A 42 -0.79 4.46 8.60
CA ARG A 42 -0.57 5.79 8.01
C ARG A 42 0.67 6.48 8.58
N ILE A 43 0.81 6.48 9.91
CA ILE A 43 1.98 7.08 10.59
C ILE A 43 3.27 6.37 10.16
N ILE A 44 3.26 5.03 10.13
CA ILE A 44 4.40 4.22 9.69
C ILE A 44 4.84 4.60 8.27
N ALA A 45 3.89 4.71 7.33
CA ALA A 45 4.20 5.10 5.95
C ALA A 45 4.85 6.49 5.88
N ILE A 46 4.25 7.48 6.57
CA ILE A 46 4.76 8.86 6.59
C ILE A 46 6.16 8.94 7.21
N ASP A 47 6.37 8.24 8.32
CA ASP A 47 7.65 8.26 9.02
C ASP A 47 8.74 7.55 8.21
N TYR A 48 8.41 6.44 7.53
CA TYR A 48 9.32 5.80 6.59
C TYR A 48 9.72 6.78 5.47
N MET A 49 8.74 7.42 4.83
CA MET A 49 8.97 8.39 3.75
C MET A 49 9.82 9.57 4.20
N ARG A 50 9.59 10.07 5.42
CA ARG A 50 10.39 11.16 6.02
C ARG A 50 11.83 10.73 6.27
N ASN A 51 12.04 9.52 6.80
CA ASN A 51 13.36 9.03 7.17
C ASN A 51 14.20 8.57 5.96
N HIS A 52 13.54 8.22 4.85
CA HIS A 52 14.18 7.70 3.63
C HIS A 52 13.98 8.64 2.43
N THR A 53 13.91 9.96 2.65
CA THR A 53 13.58 10.94 1.59
C THR A 53 14.43 10.79 0.32
N ALA A 54 15.70 10.41 0.43
CA ALA A 54 16.58 10.22 -0.72
C ALA A 54 16.07 9.16 -1.71
N GLU A 55 15.44 8.08 -1.22
CA GLU A 55 14.84 7.05 -2.08
C GLU A 55 13.68 7.62 -2.91
N PHE A 56 12.89 8.50 -2.31
CA PHE A 56 11.75 9.14 -2.98
C PHE A 56 12.19 10.25 -3.93
N GLU A 57 13.32 10.90 -3.68
CA GLU A 57 13.89 11.90 -4.58
C GLU A 57 14.27 11.30 -5.94
N GLU A 58 14.81 10.08 -5.97
CA GLU A 58 15.20 9.41 -7.21
C GLU A 58 13.99 8.97 -8.06
N PHE A 59 12.87 8.71 -7.40
CA PHE A 59 11.68 8.12 -8.02
C PHE A 59 10.59 9.13 -8.38
N ILE A 60 10.45 10.22 -7.60
CA ILE A 60 9.42 11.24 -7.85
C ILE A 60 9.89 12.19 -8.96
N PRO A 61 9.18 12.25 -10.11
CA PRO A 61 9.55 13.15 -11.19
C PRO A 61 9.51 14.62 -10.74
N ASN A 62 10.55 15.38 -11.09
CA ASN A 62 10.71 16.79 -10.71
C ASN A 62 10.61 17.00 -9.18
N PHE A 63 11.27 16.14 -8.42
CA PHE A 63 11.25 16.20 -6.96
C PHE A 63 11.54 17.61 -6.42
N ASN A 64 10.73 18.02 -5.45
CA ASN A 64 10.92 19.23 -4.69
C ASN A 64 10.68 18.94 -3.22
N LYS A 65 11.69 19.19 -2.38
CA LYS A 65 11.63 18.85 -0.96
C LYS A 65 10.49 19.54 -0.21
N GLN A 66 10.21 20.81 -0.50
CA GLN A 66 9.13 21.55 0.19
C GLN A 66 7.75 20.98 -0.16
N VAL A 67 7.55 20.63 -1.44
CA VAL A 67 6.31 19.97 -1.90
C VAL A 67 6.16 18.59 -1.27
N PHE A 68 7.25 17.83 -1.19
CA PHE A 68 7.26 16.53 -0.54
C PHE A 68 6.93 16.62 0.95
N ASP A 69 7.57 17.52 1.69
CA ASP A 69 7.28 17.74 3.12
C ASP A 69 5.83 18.17 3.34
N GLN A 70 5.28 19.04 2.47
CA GLN A 70 3.87 19.42 2.53
C GLN A 70 2.94 18.24 2.23
N ARG A 71 3.32 17.32 1.33
CA ARG A 71 2.59 16.07 1.11
C ARG A 71 2.56 15.23 2.38
N LEU A 72 3.69 15.06 3.08
CA LEU A 72 3.74 14.29 4.32
C LEU A 72 2.85 14.91 5.41
N VAL A 73 2.85 16.24 5.53
CA VAL A 73 1.93 16.97 6.42
C VAL A 73 0.49 16.70 6.03
N ASN A 74 0.15 16.82 4.73
CA ASN A 74 -1.21 16.57 4.26
C ASN A 74 -1.65 15.12 4.51
N MET A 75 -0.76 14.15 4.25
CA MET A 75 -1.00 12.72 4.43
C MET A 75 -1.24 12.33 5.89
N SER A 76 -0.78 13.15 6.85
CA SER A 76 -1.05 12.94 8.28
C SER A 76 -2.52 13.16 8.68
N ASN A 77 -3.30 13.85 7.84
CA ASN A 77 -4.72 14.06 8.09
C ASN A 77 -5.53 12.79 7.80
N ASP A 78 -6.54 12.57 8.64
CA ASP A 78 -7.49 11.48 8.47
C ASP A 78 -8.25 11.59 7.13
N GLY A 79 -8.49 10.44 6.48
CA GLY A 79 -9.21 10.39 5.21
C GLY A 79 -8.42 10.83 3.97
N VAL A 80 -7.15 11.23 4.08
CA VAL A 80 -6.31 11.51 2.90
C VAL A 80 -5.89 10.21 2.23
N TRP A 81 -6.13 10.10 0.93
CA TRP A 81 -5.89 8.87 0.18
C TRP A 81 -4.39 8.62 0.03
N GLY A 82 -3.96 7.39 0.35
CA GLY A 82 -2.61 6.92 0.03
C GLY A 82 -2.53 6.35 -1.39
N ASP A 83 -1.34 6.40 -1.97
CA ASP A 83 -1.05 5.92 -3.32
C ASP A 83 0.21 5.02 -3.32
N MET A 84 0.85 4.89 -4.49
CA MET A 84 2.04 4.07 -4.69
C MET A 84 3.20 4.42 -3.76
N TYR A 85 3.32 5.67 -3.28
CA TYR A 85 4.42 6.09 -2.41
C TYR A 85 4.28 5.50 -1.01
N GLU A 86 3.06 5.54 -0.47
CA GLU A 86 2.78 4.93 0.83
C GLU A 86 2.82 3.40 0.73
N ILE A 87 2.41 2.80 -0.40
CA ILE A 87 2.53 1.36 -0.62
C ILE A 87 4.00 0.92 -0.64
N TYR A 88 4.86 1.64 -1.37
CA TYR A 88 6.29 1.37 -1.36
C TYR A 88 6.86 1.47 0.06
N ALA A 89 6.56 2.57 0.77
CA ALA A 89 7.02 2.78 2.14
C ALA A 89 6.60 1.65 3.10
N LEU A 90 5.38 1.15 2.97
CA LEU A 90 4.86 0.04 3.78
C LEU A 90 5.51 -1.30 3.41
N ALA A 91 5.73 -1.56 2.12
CA ALA A 91 6.40 -2.78 1.66
C ALA A 91 7.83 -2.86 2.18
N GLU A 92 8.55 -1.74 2.17
CA GLU A 92 9.91 -1.64 2.72
C GLU A 92 9.89 -1.69 4.25
N TYR A 93 9.00 -0.96 4.94
CA TYR A 93 8.96 -0.99 6.41
C TYR A 93 8.68 -2.38 6.97
N PHE A 94 7.68 -3.08 6.43
CA PHE A 94 7.31 -4.41 6.92
C PHE A 94 8.21 -5.52 6.38
N GLN A 95 9.09 -5.23 5.41
CA GLN A 95 9.91 -6.22 4.70
C GLN A 95 9.04 -7.37 4.15
N ARG A 96 7.87 -7.00 3.60
CA ARG A 96 6.86 -7.91 3.03
C ARG A 96 6.54 -7.47 1.61
N PRO A 97 6.40 -8.39 0.65
CA PRO A 97 5.89 -8.02 -0.67
C PRO A 97 4.46 -7.47 -0.54
N ILE A 98 4.15 -6.35 -1.20
CA ILE A 98 2.75 -5.89 -1.33
C ILE A 98 2.29 -6.14 -2.77
N VAL A 99 1.27 -6.98 -2.92
CA VAL A 99 0.72 -7.40 -4.21
C VAL A 99 -0.62 -6.69 -4.45
N ILE A 100 -0.70 -5.88 -5.49
CA ILE A 100 -1.92 -5.22 -5.93
C ILE A 100 -2.61 -6.06 -7.01
N VAL A 101 -3.79 -6.56 -6.68
CA VAL A 101 -4.69 -7.30 -7.56
C VAL A 101 -5.74 -6.35 -8.12
N HIS A 102 -5.87 -6.29 -9.45
CA HIS A 102 -6.85 -5.45 -10.12
C HIS A 102 -8.15 -6.20 -10.43
N ASP A 103 -9.25 -5.47 -10.47
CA ASP A 103 -10.54 -5.93 -10.99
C ASP A 103 -10.51 -6.23 -12.50
N ASP A 104 -9.67 -5.51 -13.25
CA ASP A 104 -9.40 -5.80 -14.65
C ASP A 104 -8.46 -7.02 -14.79
N ILE A 105 -9.05 -8.18 -15.09
CA ILE A 105 -8.36 -9.46 -15.29
C ILE A 105 -7.30 -9.46 -16.42
N LYS A 106 -7.30 -8.43 -17.27
CA LYS A 106 -6.27 -8.27 -18.32
C LYS A 106 -5.03 -7.56 -17.82
N ARG A 107 -5.08 -6.90 -16.65
CA ARG A 107 -3.94 -6.23 -16.04
C ARG A 107 -3.13 -7.22 -15.21
N ASN A 108 -1.81 -7.10 -15.30
CA ASN A 108 -0.91 -7.80 -14.40
C ASN A 108 -0.98 -7.19 -13.01
N HIS A 109 -0.67 -7.99 -12.00
CA HIS A 109 -0.51 -7.51 -10.64
C HIS A 109 0.73 -6.62 -10.54
N ILE A 110 0.67 -5.63 -9.66
CA ILE A 110 1.83 -4.82 -9.29
C ILE A 110 2.39 -5.38 -7.99
N ILE A 111 3.69 -5.57 -7.91
CA ILE A 111 4.35 -6.12 -6.72
C ILE A 111 5.41 -5.12 -6.24
N PHE A 112 5.28 -4.67 -5.00
CA PHE A 112 6.28 -3.89 -4.29
C PHE A 112 7.11 -4.82 -3.40
N ASN A 113 8.40 -4.52 -3.25
CA ASN A 113 9.36 -5.33 -2.50
C ASN A 113 9.31 -6.84 -2.85
N GLN A 114 9.34 -7.17 -4.15
CA GLN A 114 9.13 -8.54 -4.66
C GLN A 114 10.13 -9.59 -4.15
N ASN A 115 11.30 -9.16 -3.68
CA ASN A 115 12.38 -10.04 -3.23
C ASN A 115 12.32 -10.34 -1.72
N ALA A 116 11.43 -9.67 -0.99
CA ALA A 116 11.21 -9.96 0.42
C ALA A 116 10.74 -11.42 0.61
N GLN A 117 11.23 -12.05 1.68
CA GLN A 117 11.01 -13.47 1.96
C GLN A 117 9.79 -13.72 2.86
N GLU A 118 9.24 -12.66 3.46
CA GLU A 118 8.06 -12.73 4.31
C GLU A 118 6.77 -12.91 3.49
N LEU A 119 5.70 -13.34 4.17
CA LEU A 119 4.40 -13.55 3.51
C LEU A 119 3.88 -12.26 2.87
N PRO A 120 3.35 -12.28 1.63
CA PRO A 120 2.85 -11.07 1.00
C PRO A 120 1.65 -10.45 1.73
N ILE A 121 1.42 -9.17 1.49
CA ILE A 121 0.18 -8.44 1.80
C ILE A 121 -0.57 -8.29 0.49
N PHE A 122 -1.82 -8.75 0.43
CA PHE A 122 -2.63 -8.66 -0.79
C PHE A 122 -3.65 -7.53 -0.67
N LEU A 123 -3.66 -6.65 -1.68
CA LEU A 123 -4.61 -5.55 -1.81
C LEU A 123 -5.42 -5.74 -3.08
N TYR A 124 -6.73 -5.54 -3.01
CA TYR A 124 -7.58 -5.52 -4.20
C TYR A 124 -7.93 -4.09 -4.59
N TYR A 125 -7.54 -3.69 -5.80
CA TYR A 125 -7.74 -2.34 -6.30
C TYR A 125 -8.88 -2.29 -7.32
N THR A 126 -9.94 -1.58 -6.96
CA THR A 126 -11.18 -1.49 -7.75
C THR A 126 -11.36 -0.11 -8.38
N MET A 127 -11.80 -0.12 -9.64
CA MET A 127 -12.20 1.07 -10.42
C MET A 127 -11.17 2.22 -10.48
N GLY A 128 -9.91 1.95 -10.10
CA GLY A 128 -8.89 2.99 -10.02
C GLY A 128 -9.03 3.95 -8.84
N LEU A 129 -9.78 3.59 -7.78
CA LEU A 129 -10.11 4.52 -6.69
C LEU A 129 -10.07 3.91 -5.28
N HIS A 130 -10.17 2.59 -5.13
CA HIS A 130 -10.42 1.99 -3.82
C HIS A 130 -9.60 0.71 -3.58
N TYR A 131 -9.12 0.55 -2.34
CA TYR A 131 -8.41 -0.64 -1.88
C TYR A 131 -9.24 -1.43 -0.87
N ASP A 132 -9.46 -2.70 -1.18
CA ASP A 132 -10.00 -3.73 -0.29
C ASP A 132 -8.88 -4.71 0.13
N ALA A 133 -9.14 -5.54 1.14
CA ALA A 133 -8.23 -6.61 1.57
C ALA A 133 -8.56 -7.96 0.90
N LEU A 134 -7.55 -8.81 0.73
CA LEU A 134 -7.64 -10.17 0.16
C LEU A 134 -6.96 -11.22 1.03
#